data_AF-A0A2E3TNX0-F1
#
_entry.id   AF-A0A2E3TNX0-F1
#
_cell.length_a   1.000
_cell.length_b   1.000
_cell.length_c   1.000
_cell.angle_alpha   90.00
_cell.angle_beta   90.00
_cell.angle_gamma   90.00
#
_symmetry.space_group_name_H-M   'P 1'
#
loop_
_entity.id
_entity.type
_entity.pdbx_description
1 polymer ?
#
loop_
_entity_poly.entity_id
_entity_poly.type
_entity_poly.pdbx_seq_one_letter_code
_entity_poly.pdbx_strand_id
1 'polypeptide(L)'
;VTKVEYLKQNDMKSFAIVDGAMNDLIRPALYNSYHEAVLIEESSKGVTDSWDIVGPVCETSDFLAKDRELTLEKGDYIAILTAGAYGFVLSSNYNSRPRVPEVMVSEKIHSLVRKRETIESLFENETIFKDEVN
;
A
#
# COMPACT_ATOMS: atom_id res chain seq x y z
N VAL A 1 5.39 -4.35 2.22
CA VAL A 1 4.52 -5.53 2.38
C VAL A 1 3.10 -5.03 2.46
N THR A 2 2.19 -5.64 1.71
CA THR A 2 0.80 -5.24 1.58
C THR A 2 -0.06 -6.50 1.54
N LYS A 3 -1.27 -6.44 2.11
CA LYS A 3 -2.16 -7.59 2.22
C LYS A 3 -3.28 -7.50 1.19
N VAL A 4 -3.60 -8.60 0.53
CA VAL A 4 -4.76 -8.72 -0.37
C VAL A 4 -6.04 -8.73 0.46
N GLU A 5 -6.86 -7.70 0.27
CA GLU A 5 -8.15 -7.55 0.96
C GLU A 5 -9.32 -8.07 0.10
N TYR A 6 -9.25 -7.87 -1.22
CA TYR A 6 -10.25 -8.34 -2.18
C TYR A 6 -9.62 -8.67 -3.53
N LEU A 7 -10.18 -9.65 -4.22
CA LEU A 7 -9.91 -9.94 -5.62
C LEU A 7 -11.15 -9.61 -6.44
N LYS A 8 -10.98 -8.84 -7.51
CA LYS A 8 -12.07 -8.45 -8.41
C LYS A 8 -11.67 -8.77 -9.84
N GLN A 9 -12.38 -9.70 -10.45
CA GLN A 9 -12.19 -10.10 -11.84
C GLN A 9 -13.35 -9.60 -12.69
N ASN A 10 -13.06 -9.20 -13.92
CA ASN A 10 -14.05 -8.97 -14.97
C ASN A 10 -13.49 -9.47 -16.30
N ASP A 11 -14.30 -9.42 -17.36
CA ASP A 11 -13.92 -9.97 -18.67
C ASP A 11 -12.69 -9.29 -19.32
N MET A 12 -12.30 -8.10 -18.86
CA MET A 12 -11.17 -7.33 -19.42
C MET A 12 -9.94 -7.29 -18.52
N LYS A 13 -10.13 -7.27 -17.19
CA LYS A 13 -9.03 -7.04 -16.23
C LYS A 13 -9.33 -7.58 -14.84
N SER A 14 -8.28 -8.05 -14.19
CA SER A 14 -8.29 -8.56 -12.82
C SER A 14 -7.52 -7.63 -11.89
N PHE A 15 -8.12 -7.33 -10.73
CA PHE A 15 -7.60 -6.40 -9.73
C PHE A 15 -7.42 -7.11 -8.40
N ALA A 16 -6.20 -7.03 -7.85
CA ALA A 16 -5.89 -7.40 -6.48
C ALA A 16 -5.89 -6.12 -5.64
N ILE A 17 -6.96 -5.92 -4.87
CA ILE A 17 -7.11 -4.76 -4.00
C ILE A 17 -6.38 -5.06 -2.70
N VAL A 18 -5.36 -4.27 -2.39
CA VAL A 18 -4.49 -4.45 -1.23
C VAL A 18 -4.61 -3.30 -0.23
N ASP A 19 -4.07 -3.47 0.98
CA ASP A 19 -4.16 -2.48 2.05
C ASP A 19 -3.12 -1.34 1.96
N GLY A 20 -2.06 -1.50 1.17
CA GLY A 20 -1.10 -0.45 0.80
C GLY A 20 -1.52 0.33 -0.46
N ALA A 21 -1.14 1.61 -0.54
CA ALA A 21 -1.60 2.51 -1.60
C ALA A 21 -0.50 3.48 -2.09
N MET A 22 -0.85 4.34 -3.05
CA MET A 22 0.01 5.40 -3.58
C MET A 22 0.46 6.41 -2.51
N ASN A 23 -0.31 6.59 -1.42
CA ASN A 23 0.13 7.42 -0.30
C ASN A 23 1.29 6.77 0.48
N ASP A 24 1.49 5.45 0.35
CA ASP A 24 2.56 4.70 0.99
C ASP A 24 3.77 4.54 0.05
N LEU A 25 3.51 4.35 -1.25
CA LEU A 25 4.52 4.27 -2.31
C LEU A 25 4.02 4.95 -3.59
N ILE A 26 4.32 6.24 -3.74
CA ILE A 26 3.77 7.06 -4.84
C ILE A 26 4.45 6.82 -6.20
N ARG A 27 5.63 6.19 -6.23
CA ARG A 27 6.48 6.11 -7.43
C ARG A 27 5.79 5.50 -8.66
N PRO A 28 5.00 4.42 -8.56
CA PRO A 28 4.28 3.89 -9.72
C PRO A 28 3.27 4.91 -10.26
N ALA A 29 2.49 5.57 -9.39
CA ALA A 29 1.54 6.60 -9.78
C ALA A 29 2.21 7.85 -10.38
N LEU A 30 3.35 8.27 -9.81
CA LEU A 30 4.02 9.52 -10.16
C LEU A 30 4.93 9.40 -11.39
N TYR A 31 5.63 8.27 -11.53
CA TYR A 31 6.67 8.07 -12.54
C TYR A 31 6.40 6.90 -13.48
N ASN A 32 5.26 6.20 -13.33
CA ASN A 32 5.00 4.93 -13.99
C ASN A 32 6.14 3.91 -13.76
N SER A 33 6.77 3.95 -12.59
CA SER A 33 7.93 3.13 -12.29
C SER A 33 7.55 1.67 -12.08
N TYR A 34 8.31 0.76 -12.67
CA TYR A 34 8.19 -0.66 -12.38
C TYR A 34 8.74 -1.00 -10.99
N HIS A 35 7.96 -1.74 -10.22
CA HIS A 35 8.38 -2.42 -9.00
C HIS A 35 8.04 -3.90 -9.10
N GLU A 36 8.96 -4.80 -8.77
CA GLU A 36 8.65 -6.22 -8.73
C GLU A 36 7.65 -6.51 -7.59
N ALA A 37 6.69 -7.40 -7.82
CA ALA A 37 5.65 -7.73 -6.86
C ALA A 37 5.65 -9.25 -6.65
N VAL A 38 6.06 -9.69 -5.46
CA VAL A 38 6.21 -11.11 -5.15
C VAL A 38 5.27 -11.51 -4.04
N LEU A 39 4.64 -12.67 -4.20
CA LEU A 39 3.89 -13.32 -3.12
C LEU A 39 4.88 -13.77 -2.04
N ILE A 40 4.59 -13.50 -0.77
CA ILE A 40 5.50 -13.84 0.34
C ILE A 40 5.46 -15.35 0.64
N GLU A 41 4.29 -15.97 0.53
CA GLU A 41 4.13 -17.42 0.73
C GLU A 41 3.72 -18.07 -0.60
N GLU A 42 4.63 -18.81 -1.24
CA GLU A 42 4.41 -19.46 -2.54
C GLU A 42 3.35 -20.59 -2.54
N SER A 43 2.72 -20.86 -1.39
CA SER A 43 1.72 -21.91 -1.22
C SER A 43 0.26 -21.47 -1.40
N SER A 44 0.02 -20.24 -1.90
CA SER A 44 -1.34 -19.78 -2.18
C SER A 44 -2.07 -20.74 -3.10
N LYS A 45 -3.30 -21.11 -2.73
CA LYS A 45 -4.16 -22.01 -3.52
C LYS A 45 -5.27 -21.24 -4.23
N GLY A 46 -5.07 -19.93 -4.36
CA GLY A 46 -6.03 -19.01 -4.94
C GLY A 46 -6.13 -19.08 -6.46
N VAL A 47 -6.49 -17.95 -7.04
CA VAL A 47 -6.72 -17.82 -8.48
C VAL A 47 -5.45 -17.33 -9.14
N THR A 48 -4.96 -18.08 -10.13
CA THR A 48 -3.89 -17.63 -11.04
C THR A 48 -4.48 -16.72 -12.10
N ASP A 49 -4.00 -15.49 -12.17
CA ASP A 49 -4.42 -14.50 -13.18
C ASP A 49 -3.35 -13.40 -13.34
N SER A 50 -3.54 -12.53 -14.32
CA SER A 50 -2.78 -11.30 -14.48
C SER A 50 -3.42 -10.17 -13.67
N TRP A 51 -2.79 -9.81 -12.56
CA TRP A 51 -3.36 -8.86 -11.59
C TRP A 51 -2.77 -7.46 -11.73
N ASP A 52 -3.64 -6.46 -11.77
CA ASP A 52 -3.30 -5.10 -11.34
C ASP A 52 -3.42 -5.02 -9.81
N ILE A 53 -2.30 -4.74 -9.15
CA ILE A 53 -2.22 -4.57 -7.71
C ILE A 53 -2.51 -3.10 -7.39
N VAL A 54 -3.68 -2.86 -6.81
CA VAL A 54 -4.23 -1.51 -6.57
C VAL A 54 -4.52 -1.30 -5.09
N GLY A 55 -4.41 -0.06 -4.64
CA GLY A 55 -4.73 0.30 -3.27
C GLY A 55 -6.20 0.69 -3.07
N PRO A 56 -6.57 1.15 -1.86
CA PRO A 56 -7.91 1.59 -1.51
C PRO A 56 -8.13 3.11 -1.69
N VAL A 57 -7.18 3.85 -2.27
CA VAL A 57 -7.30 5.30 -2.48
C VAL A 57 -8.21 5.58 -3.69
N CYS A 58 -9.02 6.63 -3.61
CA CYS A 58 -10.10 6.95 -4.54
C CYS A 58 -9.66 7.47 -5.94
N GLU A 59 -8.52 7.01 -6.44
CA GLU A 59 -7.88 7.50 -7.66
C GLU A 59 -7.52 6.35 -8.59
N THR A 60 -7.81 6.49 -9.88
CA THR A 60 -7.43 5.49 -10.90
C THR A 60 -5.92 5.28 -10.99
N SER A 61 -5.12 6.27 -10.57
CA SER A 61 -3.66 6.16 -10.50
C SER A 61 -3.15 5.40 -9.28
N ASP A 62 -4.02 4.99 -8.35
CA ASP A 62 -3.65 4.21 -7.16
C ASP A 62 -3.36 2.75 -7.52
N PHE A 63 -2.22 2.54 -8.17
CA PHE A 63 -1.67 1.21 -8.43
C PHE A 63 -0.24 1.12 -7.88
N LEU A 64 0.12 -0.07 -7.43
CA LEU A 64 1.47 -0.39 -6.99
C LEU A 64 2.25 -1.20 -8.04
N ALA A 65 1.53 -2.01 -8.81
CA ALA A 65 2.06 -2.81 -9.91
C ALA A 65 0.91 -3.18 -10.86
N LYS A 66 1.22 -3.33 -12.15
CA LYS A 66 0.27 -3.74 -13.18
C LYS A 66 0.71 -5.01 -13.88
N ASP A 67 -0.27 -5.76 -14.37
CA ASP A 67 -0.11 -6.94 -15.23
C ASP A 67 0.85 -7.99 -14.62
N ARG A 68 0.55 -8.42 -13.38
CA ARG A 68 1.37 -9.39 -12.62
C ARG A 68 0.74 -10.76 -12.55
N GLU A 69 1.38 -11.72 -13.20
CA GLU A 69 1.03 -13.14 -13.14
C GLU A 69 1.29 -13.68 -11.73
N LEU A 70 0.24 -13.83 -10.95
CA LEU A 70 0.30 -14.31 -9.57
C LEU A 70 -0.89 -15.24 -9.29
N THR A 71 -0.65 -16.21 -8.42
CA THR A 71 -1.73 -17.01 -7.80
C THR A 71 -2.07 -16.36 -6.48
N LEU A 72 -3.26 -15.79 -6.35
CA LEU A 72 -3.65 -14.99 -5.19
C LEU A 72 -4.99 -15.45 -4.61
N GLU A 73 -5.08 -15.40 -3.29
CA GLU A 73 -6.32 -15.44 -2.52
C GLU A 73 -6.40 -14.26 -1.54
N LYS A 74 -7.61 -13.99 -1.04
CA LYS A 74 -7.79 -12.97 0.01
C LYS A 74 -7.00 -13.37 1.24
N GLY A 75 -6.23 -12.43 1.79
CA GLY A 75 -5.39 -12.64 2.95
C GLY A 75 -3.91 -12.83 2.63
N ASP A 76 -3.58 -13.10 1.37
CA ASP A 76 -2.19 -13.21 0.93
C ASP A 76 -1.41 -11.92 1.14
N TYR A 77 -0.12 -12.05 1.41
CA TYR A 77 0.79 -10.92 1.53
C TYR A 77 1.69 -10.81 0.31
N ILE A 78 1.79 -9.60 -0.23
CA ILE A 78 2.64 -9.26 -1.36
C ILE A 78 3.76 -8.32 -0.88
N ALA A 79 4.98 -8.60 -1.30
CA ALA A 79 6.11 -7.70 -1.17
C ALA A 79 6.32 -6.93 -2.47
N ILE A 80 6.19 -5.60 -2.39
CA ILE A 80 6.60 -4.70 -3.47
C ILE A 80 8.09 -4.39 -3.27
N LEU A 81 8.93 -4.88 -4.17
CA LEU A 81 10.38 -4.80 -4.06
C LEU A 81 10.91 -3.44 -4.52
N THR A 82 12.18 -3.16 -4.21
CA THR A 82 12.88 -1.93 -4.63
C THR A 82 12.20 -0.64 -4.13
N ALA A 83 11.51 -0.72 -2.98
CA ALA A 83 10.82 0.39 -2.33
C ALA A 83 11.66 1.10 -1.24
N GLY A 84 12.91 0.67 -1.01
CA GLY A 84 13.77 1.22 0.05
C GLY A 84 14.28 2.64 -0.20
N ALA A 85 14.33 3.08 -1.46
CA ALA A 85 14.67 4.46 -1.82
C ALA A 85 13.45 5.15 -2.45
N TYR A 86 13.23 6.42 -2.07
CA TYR A 86 12.10 7.23 -2.54
C TYR A 86 10.72 6.57 -2.32
N GLY A 87 10.61 5.66 -1.34
CA GLY A 87 9.35 5.07 -0.88
C GLY A 87 8.77 5.92 0.25
N PHE A 88 9.06 5.53 1.49
CA PHE A 88 8.53 6.19 2.69
C PHE A 88 8.76 7.71 2.72
N VAL A 89 9.92 8.18 2.26
CA VAL A 89 10.26 9.62 2.23
C VAL A 89 9.32 10.45 1.34
N LEU A 90 8.59 9.81 0.41
CA LEU A 90 7.55 10.44 -0.41
C LEU A 90 6.13 10.05 0.02
N SER A 91 5.98 9.34 1.15
CA SER A 91 4.67 8.96 1.67
C SER A 91 3.89 10.17 2.19
N SER A 92 2.57 10.09 2.14
CA SER A 92 1.64 11.14 2.54
C SER A 92 0.47 10.58 3.33
N ASN A 93 -0.34 11.49 3.88
CA ASN A 93 -1.59 11.17 4.56
C ASN A 93 -2.81 11.30 3.64
N TYR A 94 -2.62 11.13 2.33
CA TYR A 94 -3.72 11.23 1.38
C TYR A 94 -4.84 10.22 1.70
N ASN A 95 -6.09 10.67 1.54
CA ASN A 95 -7.30 9.97 2.02
C ASN A 95 -7.31 9.74 3.55
N SER A 96 -6.65 10.62 4.32
CA SER A 96 -6.56 10.56 5.78
C SER A 96 -6.06 9.20 6.29
N ARG A 97 -5.11 8.61 5.56
CA ARG A 97 -4.48 7.34 5.92
C ARG A 97 -3.24 7.61 6.77
N PRO A 98 -3.11 6.99 7.97
CA PRO A 98 -1.87 7.08 8.74
C PRO A 98 -0.71 6.45 7.98
N ARG A 99 0.44 7.14 7.92
CA ARG A 99 1.62 6.59 7.25
C ARG A 99 2.04 5.27 7.88
N VAL A 100 2.49 4.36 7.02
CA VAL A 100 2.92 3.01 7.38
C VAL A 100 4.12 3.00 8.31
N PRO A 101 4.30 1.93 9.12
CA PRO A 101 5.51 1.74 9.90
C PRO A 101 6.72 1.37 9.02
N GLU A 102 7.93 1.60 9.53
CA GLU A 102 9.18 1.08 8.96
C GLU A 102 9.85 0.12 9.94
N VAL A 103 10.27 -1.03 9.43
CA VAL A 103 10.91 -2.09 10.21
C VAL A 103 12.32 -2.29 9.68
N MET A 104 13.29 -2.36 10.60
CA MET A 104 14.66 -2.75 10.29
C MET A 104 14.88 -4.19 10.71
N VAL A 105 15.49 -4.98 9.84
CA VAL A 105 15.87 -6.37 10.09
C VAL A 105 17.39 -6.48 9.97
N SER A 106 18.02 -7.11 10.96
CA SER A 106 19.44 -7.43 10.97
C SER A 106 19.60 -8.86 11.49
N GLU A 107 20.10 -9.74 10.62
CA GLU A 107 20.19 -11.18 10.88
C GLU A 107 18.83 -11.77 11.32
N LYS A 108 18.71 -12.18 12.59
CA LYS A 108 17.51 -12.78 13.19
C LYS A 108 16.69 -11.80 14.02
N ILE A 109 17.12 -10.54 14.11
CA ILE A 109 16.50 -9.51 14.94
C ILE A 109 15.77 -8.52 14.03
N HIS A 110 14.56 -8.13 14.43
CA HIS A 110 13.83 -7.04 13.79
C HIS A 110 13.37 -6.03 14.84
N SER A 111 13.26 -4.77 14.43
CA SER A 111 12.75 -3.69 15.29
C SER A 111 11.98 -2.66 14.48
N LEU A 112 10.98 -2.08 15.12
CA LEU A 112 10.23 -0.95 14.58
C LEU A 112 11.11 0.30 14.67
N VAL A 113 11.63 0.76 13.55
CA VAL A 113 12.46 1.98 13.47
C VAL A 113 11.63 3.23 13.20
N ARG A 114 10.40 3.04 12.70
CA ARG A 114 9.37 4.08 12.63
C ARG A 114 8.01 3.51 12.97
N LYS A 115 7.33 4.12 13.94
CA LYS A 115 5.97 3.73 14.33
C LYS A 115 4.96 4.12 13.24
N ARG A 116 3.91 3.31 13.10
CA ARG A 116 2.71 3.69 12.35
C ARG A 116 2.11 4.93 13.01
N GLU A 117 1.66 5.88 12.21
CA GLU A 117 0.89 7.02 12.70
C GLU A 117 -0.46 6.57 13.28
N THR A 118 -1.00 7.34 14.21
CA THR A 118 -2.35 7.12 14.72
C THR A 118 -3.34 8.05 14.00
N ILE A 119 -4.63 7.75 14.09
CA ILE A 119 -5.66 8.62 13.50
C ILE A 119 -5.61 10.02 14.12
N GLU A 120 -5.37 10.10 15.43
CA GLU A 120 -5.27 11.37 16.16
C GLU A 120 -4.12 12.23 15.67
N SER A 121 -2.98 11.62 15.32
CA SER A 121 -1.82 12.35 14.80
C SER A 121 -2.08 13.07 13.47
N LEU A 122 -3.08 12.64 12.70
CA LEU A 122 -3.45 13.30 11.44
C LEU A 122 -3.96 14.72 11.66
N PHE A 123 -4.58 14.97 12.81
CA PHE A 123 -5.22 16.22 13.17
C PHE A 123 -4.38 17.06 14.15
N GLU A 124 -3.16 16.63 14.48
CA GLU A 124 -2.30 17.28 15.50
C GLU A 124 -2.02 18.75 15.17
N ASN A 125 -2.00 19.09 13.87
CA ASN A 125 -1.75 20.45 13.39
C ASN A 125 -3.02 21.20 12.98
N GLU A 126 -4.21 20.65 13.26
CA GLU A 126 -5.49 21.29 12.98
C GLU A 126 -6.02 22.00 14.24
N THR A 127 -6.74 23.10 14.04
CA THR A 127 -7.42 23.80 15.14
C THR A 127 -8.77 24.29 14.64
N ILE A 128 -9.80 24.07 15.44
CA ILE A 128 -11.14 24.59 15.15
C ILE A 128 -11.11 26.11 15.32
N PHE A 129 -11.50 26.84 14.27
CA PHE A 129 -11.72 28.27 14.37
C PHE A 129 -12.88 28.54 15.34
N LYS A 130 -12.60 29.28 16.42
CA LYS A 130 -13.61 29.71 17.39
C LYS A 130 -14.08 31.09 16.99
N ASP A 131 -15.25 31.18 16.37
CA ASP A 131 -15.94 32.46 16.22
C ASP A 131 -16.63 32.79 17.55
N GLU A 132 -16.32 33.94 18.16
CA GLU A 132 -16.95 34.41 19.42
C GLU A 132 -18.39 34.89 19.24
N VAL A 133 -19.13 34.29 18.29
CA VAL A 133 -20.54 34.59 18.01
C VAL A 133 -21.37 33.33 18.27
N ASN A 134 -21.49 32.98 19.56
CA ASN A 134 -22.67 32.38 20.20
C ASN A 134 -22.49 32.40 21.72
#